data_AF-A0A511HHI6-F1
#
_entry.id   AF-A0A511HHI6-F1
#
_cell.length_a   1.000
_cell.length_b   1.000
_cell.length_c   1.000
_cell.angle_alpha   90.00
_cell.angle_beta   90.00
_cell.angle_gamma   90.00
#
_symmetry.space_group_name_H-M   'P 1'
#
loop_
_entity.id
_entity.type
_entity.pdbx_description
1 polymer ?
#
loop_
_entity_poly.entity_id
_entity_poly.type
_entity_poly.pdbx_seq_one_letter_code
_entity_poly.pdbx_strand_id
1 'polypeptide(L)'
;MDQVIDQLCPAIMKLPRATAGHYGQEYCGAIYTLGDGVYYASHGSPLGKTTGVIGAEKRKSCIPPSSVVDSRGRTVTLADYHSHPWSPSPMSVFDFQNRTQVWLIRIQFDVACTVMKYVPHKNTPRPGEVYVRRERHWRLVGLLESERDKELGIVTPVEGGT
;
A
#
# COMPACT_ATOMS: atom_id res chain seq x y z
N MET A 1 9.36 8.11 8.76
CA MET A 1 8.33 7.38 8.00
C MET A 1 8.59 5.88 7.97
N ASP A 2 9.77 5.41 7.53
CA ASP A 2 10.08 3.97 7.43
C ASP A 2 9.84 3.19 8.73
N GLN A 3 10.17 3.75 9.89
CA GLN A 3 9.89 3.14 11.19
C GLN A 3 8.40 2.85 11.43
N VAL A 4 7.50 3.70 10.93
CA VAL A 4 6.05 3.48 11.01
C VAL A 4 5.64 2.37 10.06
N ILE A 5 6.17 2.39 8.83
CA ILE A 5 5.91 1.35 7.82
C ILE A 5 6.31 -0.03 8.34
N ASP A 6 7.48 -0.14 8.96
CA ASP A 6 8.00 -1.39 9.52
C ASP A 6 7.11 -1.95 10.67
N GLN A 7 6.26 -1.12 11.28
CA GLN A 7 5.32 -1.52 12.33
C GLN A 7 3.91 -1.87 11.79
N LEU A 8 3.57 -1.49 10.57
CA LEU A 8 2.22 -1.66 10.02
C LEU A 8 1.81 -3.13 9.96
N CYS A 9 2.63 -3.98 9.34
CA CYS A 9 2.26 -5.38 9.15
C CYS A 9 2.02 -6.11 10.49
N PRO A 10 2.96 -6.09 11.47
CA PRO A 10 2.72 -6.73 12.77
C PRO A 10 1.48 -6.20 13.52
N ALA A 11 1.12 -4.94 13.33
CA ALA A 11 -0.07 -4.35 13.93
C ALA A 11 -1.36 -4.80 13.22
N ILE A 12 -1.40 -4.72 11.88
CA ILE A 12 -2.59 -5.04 11.09
C ILE A 12 -2.88 -6.55 11.08
N MET A 13 -1.86 -7.41 11.11
CA MET A 13 -2.06 -8.87 11.12
C MET A 13 -2.75 -9.39 12.41
N LYS A 14 -2.88 -8.55 13.44
CA LYS A 14 -3.65 -8.86 14.65
C LYS A 14 -5.13 -8.55 14.52
N LEU A 15 -5.55 -7.86 13.44
CA LEU A 15 -6.95 -7.51 13.23
C LEU A 15 -7.77 -8.73 12.75
N PRO A 16 -9.09 -8.75 13.01
CA PRO A 16 -9.94 -9.87 12.64
C PRO A 16 -9.83 -10.26 11.17
N ARG A 17 -9.53 -11.55 10.91
CA ARG A 17 -9.41 -12.13 9.57
C ARG A 17 -8.31 -11.50 8.69
N ALA A 18 -7.41 -10.66 9.23
CA ALA A 18 -6.30 -10.09 8.46
C ALA A 18 -5.35 -11.14 7.86
N THR A 19 -5.35 -12.37 8.40
CA THR A 19 -4.50 -13.49 7.97
C THR A 19 -5.27 -14.70 7.43
N ALA A 20 -6.58 -14.59 7.24
CA ALA A 20 -7.43 -15.76 6.92
C ALA A 20 -7.48 -16.12 5.42
N GLY A 21 -6.48 -15.73 4.63
CA GLY A 21 -6.33 -16.15 3.24
C GLY A 21 -7.53 -15.81 2.37
N HIS A 22 -8.08 -16.83 1.71
CA HIS A 22 -9.29 -16.73 0.90
C HIS A 22 -10.49 -16.17 1.66
N TYR A 23 -10.58 -16.36 2.97
CA TYR A 23 -11.65 -15.82 3.83
C TYR A 23 -11.23 -14.58 4.62
N GLY A 24 -10.02 -14.08 4.36
CA GLY A 24 -9.46 -12.91 5.04
C GLY A 24 -10.05 -11.57 4.66
N GLN A 25 -9.55 -10.52 5.31
CA GLN A 25 -9.98 -9.14 5.15
C GLN A 25 -8.78 -8.26 4.82
N GLU A 26 -8.91 -7.39 3.83
CA GLU A 26 -7.96 -6.31 3.59
C GLU A 26 -8.27 -5.13 4.51
N TYR A 27 -7.22 -4.47 4.99
CA TYR A 27 -7.31 -3.27 5.81
C TYR A 27 -6.55 -2.15 5.14
N CYS A 28 -7.22 -1.00 4.96
CA CYS A 28 -6.64 0.20 4.37
C CYS A 28 -6.50 1.29 5.42
N GLY A 29 -5.48 2.13 5.30
CA GLY A 29 -5.34 3.33 6.11
C GLY A 29 -4.37 4.31 5.49
N ALA A 30 -3.91 5.27 6.28
CA ALA A 30 -3.02 6.32 5.83
C ALA A 30 -1.86 6.55 6.80
N ILE A 31 -0.73 6.98 6.25
CA ILE A 31 0.43 7.49 6.98
C ILE A 31 0.44 9.00 6.87
N TYR A 32 0.55 9.68 8.01
CA TYR A 32 0.45 11.14 8.10
C TYR A 32 1.44 11.70 9.13
N THR A 33 1.60 13.02 9.13
CA THR A 33 2.35 13.79 10.13
C THR A 33 1.50 14.96 10.63
N LEU A 34 1.88 15.53 11.78
CA LEU A 34 1.32 16.77 12.31
C LEU A 34 2.20 18.00 12.01
N GLY A 35 3.25 17.83 11.19
CA GLY A 35 4.24 18.88 10.89
C GLY A 35 5.37 18.98 11.91
N ASP A 36 5.44 18.02 12.84
CA ASP A 36 6.39 17.91 13.95
C ASP A 36 7.62 17.04 13.62
N GLY A 37 7.72 16.54 12.39
CA GLY A 37 8.76 15.59 11.97
C GLY A 37 8.50 14.15 12.42
N VAL A 38 7.40 13.90 13.14
CA VAL A 38 6.96 12.57 13.55
C VAL A 38 5.92 12.05 12.56
N TYR A 39 5.93 10.74 12.33
CA TYR A 39 5.01 10.08 11.43
C TYR A 39 4.10 9.15 12.24
N TYR A 40 2.86 9.04 11.81
CA TYR A 40 1.81 8.24 12.44
C TYR A 40 1.07 7.44 11.37
N ALA A 41 0.38 6.38 11.79
CA ALA A 41 -0.54 5.63 10.94
C ALA A 41 -1.96 5.75 11.50
N SER A 42 -2.95 5.89 10.62
CA SER A 42 -4.36 5.81 11.01
C SER A 42 -4.71 4.37 11.42
N HIS A 43 -5.87 4.21 12.06
CA HIS A 43 -6.47 2.88 12.21
C HIS A 43 -6.70 2.24 10.83
N GLY A 44 -6.48 0.94 10.72
CA GLY A 44 -6.76 0.16 9.52
C GLY A 44 -8.25 -0.12 9.41
N SER A 45 -8.87 0.28 8.30
CA SER A 45 -10.29 0.12 8.06
C SER A 45 -10.55 -1.00 7.04
N PRO A 46 -11.49 -1.93 7.31
CA PRO A 46 -11.91 -2.94 6.35
C PRO A 46 -12.95 -2.41 5.35
N LEU A 47 -13.32 -1.12 5.43
CA LEU A 47 -14.35 -0.54 4.58
C LEU A 47 -13.91 -0.57 3.12
N GLY A 48 -14.69 -1.24 2.28
CA GLY A 48 -14.50 -1.34 0.84
C GLY A 48 -15.75 -1.94 0.21
N LYS A 49 -15.78 -2.04 -1.12
CA LYS A 49 -16.86 -2.81 -1.75
C LYS A 49 -16.69 -4.27 -1.31
N THR A 50 -17.76 -4.87 -0.82
CA THR A 50 -17.77 -6.31 -0.55
C THR A 50 -17.69 -7.04 -1.89
N THR A 51 -16.48 -7.33 -2.32
CA THR A 51 -16.22 -8.14 -3.50
C THR A 51 -16.24 -9.60 -3.04
N GLY A 52 -17.31 -10.32 -3.42
CA GLY A 52 -17.47 -11.74 -3.10
C GLY A 52 -17.79 -12.02 -1.63
N VAL A 53 -19.07 -11.92 -1.26
CA VAL A 53 -19.57 -12.42 0.05
C VAL A 53 -19.54 -13.96 0.10
N ILE A 54 -19.33 -14.65 -1.03
CA ILE A 54 -19.38 -16.12 -1.12
C ILE A 54 -18.33 -16.61 -2.12
N GLY A 55 -17.28 -17.29 -1.66
CA GLY A 55 -16.34 -18.04 -2.53
C GLY A 55 -14.86 -17.66 -2.43
N ALA A 56 -14.00 -18.50 -3.02
CA ALA A 56 -12.54 -18.43 -2.98
C ALA A 56 -11.91 -17.29 -3.83
N GLU A 57 -12.69 -16.27 -4.20
CA GLU A 57 -12.19 -15.21 -5.07
C GLU A 57 -11.18 -14.32 -4.34
N LYS A 58 -10.00 -14.15 -4.95
CA LYS A 58 -8.91 -13.32 -4.42
C LYS A 58 -9.15 -11.82 -4.57
N ARG A 59 -10.34 -11.40 -5.04
CA ARG A 59 -10.67 -9.98 -5.18
C ARG A 59 -11.23 -9.50 -3.86
N LYS A 60 -10.42 -8.76 -3.12
CA LYS A 60 -10.83 -8.01 -1.94
C LYS A 60 -10.55 -6.55 -2.19
N SER A 61 -11.27 -5.69 -1.48
CA SER A 61 -11.01 -4.27 -1.56
C SER A 61 -11.21 -3.65 -0.19
N CYS A 62 -10.33 -2.71 0.12
CA CYS A 62 -10.56 -1.68 1.11
C CYS A 62 -10.37 -0.31 0.43
N ILE A 63 -10.88 0.74 1.05
CA ILE A 63 -10.80 2.11 0.55
C ILE A 63 -9.89 2.89 1.50
N PRO A 64 -8.73 3.38 1.02
CA PRO A 64 -7.90 4.25 1.83
C PRO A 64 -8.63 5.58 2.11
N PRO A 65 -8.45 6.15 3.31
CA PRO A 65 -9.12 7.40 3.66
C PRO A 65 -8.59 8.56 2.83
N SER A 66 -9.48 9.48 2.42
CA SER A 66 -9.15 10.70 1.68
C SER A 66 -8.75 11.88 2.60
N SER A 67 -8.85 11.70 3.91
CA SER A 67 -8.32 12.61 4.93
C SER A 67 -8.18 11.86 6.25
N VAL A 68 -7.31 12.36 7.13
CA VAL A 68 -7.19 11.89 8.52
C VAL A 68 -7.58 13.05 9.43
N VAL A 69 -8.32 12.78 10.50
CA VAL A 69 -8.63 13.77 11.54
C VAL A 69 -7.96 13.31 12.82
N ASP A 70 -7.20 14.21 13.44
CA ASP A 70 -6.49 13.95 14.69
C ASP A 70 -6.69 15.14 15.63
N SER A 71 -7.13 14.89 16.86
CA SER A 71 -7.37 15.93 17.87
C SER A 71 -6.10 16.67 18.29
N ARG A 72 -4.92 16.10 18.02
CA ARG A 72 -3.61 16.68 18.36
C ARG A 72 -3.19 17.82 17.42
N GLY A 73 -3.78 17.93 16.23
CA GLY A 73 -3.45 19.01 15.31
C GLY A 73 -3.79 18.74 13.84
N ARG A 74 -3.41 19.68 12.97
CA ARG A 74 -3.63 19.59 11.53
C ARG A 74 -2.76 18.48 10.93
N THR A 75 -3.39 17.52 10.27
CA THR A 75 -2.72 16.40 9.63
C THR A 75 -2.24 16.75 8.21
N VAL A 76 -1.10 16.20 7.82
CA VAL A 76 -0.65 16.11 6.43
C VAL A 76 -0.50 14.63 6.07
N THR A 77 -1.38 14.11 5.21
CA THR A 77 -1.32 12.73 4.74
C THR A 77 -0.32 12.58 3.61
N LEU A 78 0.52 11.56 3.69
CA LEU A 78 1.64 11.34 2.77
C LEU A 78 1.49 10.04 1.98
N ALA A 79 0.93 9.00 2.59
CA ALA A 79 0.76 7.71 1.95
C ALA A 79 -0.55 7.04 2.34
N ASP A 80 -1.08 6.19 1.47
CA ASP A 80 -1.96 5.10 1.89
C ASP A 80 -1.18 3.82 2.15
N TYR A 81 -1.78 2.95 2.95
CA TYR A 81 -1.36 1.56 3.06
C TYR A 81 -2.55 0.62 2.90
N HIS A 82 -2.30 -0.60 2.42
CA HIS A 82 -3.27 -1.68 2.50
C HIS A 82 -2.60 -3.05 2.75
N SER A 83 -3.33 -3.97 3.38
CA SER A 83 -2.87 -5.33 3.67
C SER A 83 -3.51 -6.36 2.75
N HIS A 84 -2.74 -7.35 2.32
CA HIS A 84 -3.27 -8.55 1.67
C HIS A 84 -3.33 -9.72 2.67
N PRO A 85 -4.48 -10.42 2.80
CA PRO A 85 -4.63 -11.49 3.79
C PRO A 85 -4.07 -12.85 3.36
N TRP A 86 -3.26 -12.91 2.30
CA TRP A 86 -2.52 -14.10 1.87
C TRP A 86 -1.12 -13.71 1.44
N SER A 87 -0.19 -14.67 1.38
CA SER A 87 1.18 -14.50 0.89
C SER A 87 1.56 -15.70 0.01
N PRO A 88 2.38 -15.51 -1.05
CA PRO A 88 2.85 -14.23 -1.57
C PRO A 88 1.71 -13.42 -2.17
N SER A 89 1.74 -12.10 -1.96
CA SER A 89 0.77 -11.20 -2.59
C SER A 89 1.41 -9.87 -2.97
N PRO A 90 1.92 -9.74 -4.21
CA PRO A 90 2.46 -8.47 -4.68
C PRO A 90 1.35 -7.43 -4.85
N MET A 91 1.73 -6.17 -4.98
CA MET A 91 0.81 -5.12 -5.44
C MET A 91 0.14 -5.51 -6.75
N SER A 92 -1.15 -5.24 -6.86
CA SER A 92 -1.93 -5.53 -8.06
C SER A 92 -1.69 -4.48 -9.14
N VAL A 93 -2.04 -4.81 -10.39
CA VAL A 93 -2.06 -3.83 -11.49
C VAL A 93 -2.90 -2.60 -11.12
N PHE A 94 -4.01 -2.79 -10.39
CA PHE A 94 -4.87 -1.69 -9.96
C PHE A 94 -4.20 -0.76 -8.95
N ASP A 95 -3.21 -1.24 -8.20
CA ASP A 95 -2.48 -0.43 -7.23
C ASP A 95 -1.53 0.57 -7.87
N PHE A 96 -1.07 0.26 -9.08
CA PHE A 96 -0.18 1.12 -9.86
C PHE A 96 -0.93 2.12 -10.74
N GLN A 97 -2.23 1.93 -10.96
CA GLN A 97 -3.02 2.78 -11.84
C GLN A 97 -3.23 4.18 -11.26
N ASN A 98 -3.00 5.21 -12.07
CA ASN A 98 -3.18 6.61 -11.68
C ASN A 98 -4.57 6.90 -11.07
N ARG A 99 -5.63 6.24 -11.58
CA ARG A 99 -7.01 6.43 -11.12
C ARG A 99 -7.29 5.96 -9.69
N THR A 100 -6.43 5.12 -9.11
CA THR A 100 -6.59 4.61 -7.75
C THR A 100 -5.64 5.28 -6.77
N GLN A 101 -4.72 6.10 -7.26
CA GLN A 101 -3.75 6.83 -6.46
C GLN A 101 -4.44 7.96 -5.69
N VAL A 102 -4.55 7.80 -4.37
CA VAL A 102 -5.11 8.84 -3.49
C VAL A 102 -4.00 9.73 -2.91
N TRP A 103 -2.86 9.13 -2.55
CA TRP A 103 -1.75 9.82 -1.91
C TRP A 103 -0.43 9.72 -2.69
N LEU A 104 0.61 10.36 -2.17
CA LEU A 104 1.92 10.46 -2.84
C LEU A 104 2.66 9.12 -2.89
N ILE A 105 2.40 8.24 -1.94
CA ILE A 105 3.04 6.93 -1.82
C ILE A 105 1.97 5.89 -1.49
N ARG A 106 2.09 4.69 -2.06
CA ARG A 106 1.28 3.53 -1.67
C ARG A 106 2.16 2.46 -1.04
N ILE A 107 1.73 1.97 0.12
CA ILE A 107 2.36 0.86 0.81
C ILE A 107 1.44 -0.36 0.75
N GLN A 108 1.99 -1.52 0.43
CA GLN A 108 1.28 -2.79 0.49
C GLN A 108 2.11 -3.76 1.33
N PHE A 109 1.44 -4.63 2.08
CA PHE A 109 2.10 -5.74 2.75
C PHE A 109 1.20 -6.96 2.82
N ASP A 110 1.81 -8.14 2.94
CA ASP A 110 1.12 -9.42 3.00
C ASP A 110 1.31 -10.10 4.37
N VAL A 111 0.74 -11.29 4.56
CA VAL A 111 0.81 -12.02 5.84
C VAL A 111 2.22 -12.48 6.21
N ALA A 112 3.15 -12.54 5.26
CA ALA A 112 4.57 -12.79 5.51
C ALA A 112 5.34 -11.49 5.80
N CYS A 113 4.63 -10.36 5.92
CA CYS A 113 5.19 -9.02 6.04
C CYS A 113 6.19 -8.66 4.93
N THR A 114 5.95 -9.16 3.71
CA THR A 114 6.61 -8.61 2.52
C THR A 114 6.04 -7.24 2.25
N VAL A 115 6.77 -6.19 2.65
CA VAL A 115 6.34 -4.80 2.44
C VAL A 115 6.82 -4.30 1.09
N MET A 116 5.91 -3.79 0.27
CA MET A 116 6.18 -3.14 -1.00
C MET A 116 5.79 -1.66 -0.92
N LYS A 117 6.48 -0.83 -1.69
CA LYS A 117 6.22 0.62 -1.80
C LYS A 117 6.16 1.02 -3.27
N TYR A 118 5.12 1.76 -3.64
CA TYR A 118 4.99 2.40 -4.93
C TYR A 118 5.10 3.92 -4.75
N VAL A 119 6.03 4.52 -5.50
CA VAL A 119 6.27 5.96 -5.56
C VAL A 119 5.91 6.46 -6.96
N PRO A 120 4.70 7.02 -7.15
CA PRO A 120 4.30 7.68 -8.39
C PRO A 120 4.97 9.03 -8.56
N HIS A 121 5.50 9.27 -9.75
CA HIS A 121 6.02 10.56 -10.18
C HIS A 121 5.07 11.19 -11.22
N LYS A 122 5.09 12.51 -11.37
CA LYS A 122 4.31 13.23 -12.39
C LYS A 122 5.28 13.98 -13.30
N ASN A 123 5.02 13.94 -14.61
CA ASN A 123 5.80 14.68 -15.61
C ASN A 123 7.29 14.29 -15.62
N THR A 124 7.60 13.03 -15.33
CA THR A 124 8.97 12.49 -15.36
C THR A 124 9.08 11.38 -16.40
N PRO A 125 10.27 11.14 -17.00
CA PRO A 125 10.49 9.98 -17.86
C PRO A 125 10.34 8.62 -17.15
N ARG A 126 10.35 8.62 -15.81
CA ARG A 126 10.12 7.45 -14.96
C ARG A 126 8.92 7.75 -14.06
N PRO A 127 7.69 7.61 -14.57
CA PRO A 127 6.48 8.03 -13.86
C PRO A 127 6.12 7.18 -12.64
N GLY A 128 6.88 6.13 -12.33
CA GLY A 128 6.76 5.47 -11.04
C GLY A 128 7.87 4.48 -10.74
N GLU A 129 8.08 4.25 -9.45
CA GLU A 129 9.09 3.33 -8.92
C GLU A 129 8.46 2.38 -7.91
N VAL A 130 8.79 1.11 -8.01
CA VAL A 130 8.30 0.06 -7.11
C VAL A 130 9.46 -0.52 -6.34
N TYR A 131 9.31 -0.58 -5.02
CA TYR A 131 10.33 -1.07 -4.10
C TYR A 131 9.80 -2.20 -3.25
N VAL A 132 10.70 -3.07 -2.81
CA VAL A 132 10.45 -4.03 -1.74
C VAL A 132 11.33 -3.71 -0.53
N ARG A 133 10.79 -3.90 0.66
CA ARG A 133 11.51 -3.77 1.92
C ARG A 133 12.29 -5.06 2.21
N ARG A 134 13.61 -4.94 2.39
CA ARG A 134 14.51 -6.04 2.76
C ARG A 134 15.51 -5.54 3.78
N GLU A 135 15.64 -6.24 4.91
CA GLU A 135 16.64 -5.90 5.95
C GLU A 135 16.65 -4.41 6.33
N ARG A 136 15.46 -3.80 6.40
CA ARG A 136 15.29 -2.36 6.65
C ARG A 136 15.93 -1.43 5.59
N HIS A 137 16.05 -1.89 4.36
CA HIS A 137 16.39 -1.10 3.17
C HIS A 137 15.31 -1.24 2.10
N TRP A 138 15.18 -0.21 1.25
CA TRP A 138 14.30 -0.23 0.09
C TRP A 138 15.12 -0.66 -1.14
N ARG A 139 14.77 -1.80 -1.74
CA ARG A 139 15.36 -2.26 -3.00
C ARG A 139 14.40 -1.96 -4.14
N LEU A 140 14.88 -1.28 -5.18
CA LEU A 140 14.10 -1.05 -6.40
C LEU A 140 13.88 -2.39 -7.10
N VAL A 141 12.63 -2.70 -7.43
CA VAL A 141 12.25 -3.98 -8.07
C VAL A 141 11.51 -3.78 -9.39
N GLY A 142 10.98 -2.58 -9.63
CA GLY A 142 10.28 -2.28 -10.86
C GLY A 142 10.12 -0.79 -11.12
N LEU A 143 9.89 -0.46 -12.38
CA LEU A 143 9.68 0.89 -12.89
C LEU A 143 8.40 0.93 -13.72
N LEU A 144 7.74 2.07 -13.70
CA LEU A 144 6.79 2.44 -14.73
C LEU A 144 7.54 3.40 -15.65
N GLU A 145 7.72 3.04 -16.91
CA GLU A 145 8.64 3.72 -17.84
C GLU A 145 7.94 4.73 -18.76
N SER A 146 6.60 4.73 -18.76
CA SER A 146 5.79 5.69 -19.52
C SER A 146 4.49 6.03 -18.80
N GLU A 147 3.89 7.18 -19.13
CA GLU A 147 2.57 7.55 -18.58
C GLU A 147 1.51 6.50 -18.97
N ARG A 148 1.66 5.85 -20.13
CA ARG A 148 0.81 4.73 -20.54
C ARG A 148 0.95 3.52 -19.60
N ASP A 149 2.16 3.21 -19.14
CA ASP A 149 2.37 2.16 -18.14
C ASP A 149 1.68 2.50 -16.82
N LYS A 150 1.68 3.80 -16.44
CA LYS A 150 0.96 4.30 -15.26
C LYS A 150 -0.56 4.31 -15.40
N GLU A 151 -1.08 4.54 -16.60
CA GLU A 151 -2.51 4.39 -16.89
C GLU A 151 -2.95 2.92 -16.81
N LEU A 152 -2.12 2.01 -17.33
CA LEU A 152 -2.42 0.58 -17.39
C LEU A 152 -2.06 -0.17 -16.11
N GLY A 153 -1.14 0.35 -15.30
CA GLY A 153 -0.56 -0.30 -14.12
C GLY A 153 0.49 -1.35 -14.46
N ILE A 154 1.22 -1.16 -15.56
CA ILE A 154 2.26 -2.08 -16.05
C ILE A 154 3.59 -1.70 -15.38
N VAL A 155 4.28 -2.68 -14.80
CA VAL A 155 5.58 -2.48 -14.15
C VAL A 155 6.62 -3.29 -14.91
N THR A 156 7.66 -2.61 -15.38
CA THR A 156 8.88 -3.22 -15.94
C THR A 156 9.78 -3.65 -14.77
N PRO A 157 10.11 -4.94 -14.60
CA PRO A 157 11.04 -5.38 -13.58
C PRO A 157 12.44 -4.82 -13.80
N VAL A 158 13.16 -4.52 -12.71
CA VAL A 158 14.58 -4.14 -12.78
C VAL A 158 15.46 -5.37 -12.56
N GLU A 159 16.52 -5.53 -13.36
CA GLU A 159 17.48 -6.62 -13.20
C GLU A 159 18.09 -6.64 -11.79
N GLY A 160 18.17 -7.83 -11.19
CA GLY A 160 18.65 -7.99 -9.82
C GLY A 160 17.69 -7.41 -8.77
N GLY A 161 16.37 -7.38 -9.05
CA GLY A 161 15.33 -6.90 -8.13
C GLY A 161 14.62 -7.95 -7.27
N THR A 162 14.99 -9.24 -7.32
CA THR A 162 14.31 -10.33 -6.56
C THR A 162 14.89 -10.55 -5.17
#